data_AF-A0A961Z5A5-F1
#
_entry.id   AF-A0A961Z5A5-F1
#
_cell.length_a   1.000
_cell.length_b   1.000
_cell.length_c   1.000
_cell.angle_alpha   90.00
_cell.angle_beta   90.00
_cell.angle_gamma   90.00
#
_symmetry.space_group_name_H-M   'P 1'
#
loop_
_entity.id
_entity.type
_entity.pdbx_description
1 polymer ?
#
loop_
_entity_poly.entity_id
_entity_poly.type
_entity_poly.pdbx_seq_one_letter_code
_entity_poly.pdbx_strand_id
1 'polypeptide(L)' 'LYRSELGDPDKIAQRIKDYEDRFANPFVAAERGYIDEVIIPRNTRQRLCRALNMLRNKTIENPWKKHDNIPL' A
#
# COMPACT_ATOMS: atom_id res chain seq x y z
N LEU A 1 -12.19 16.22 4.35
CA LEU A 1 -13.29 16.01 3.39
C LEU A 1 -14.59 16.68 3.85
N TYR A 2 -15.11 16.41 5.05
CA TYR A 2 -16.39 16.99 5.53
C TYR A 2 -16.25 17.85 6.80
N ARG A 3 -15.30 18.80 6.81
CA ARG A 3 -14.99 19.61 8.01
C ARG A 3 -16.14 20.55 8.42
N SER A 4 -17.00 20.95 7.49
CA SER A 4 -18.19 21.76 7.73
C SER A 4 -19.31 21.00 8.44
N GLU A 5 -19.31 19.66 8.39
CA GLU A 5 -20.34 18.80 8.98
C GLU A 5 -19.98 18.38 10.42
N LEU A 6 -18.92 18.96 11.00
CA LEU A 6 -18.35 18.53 12.30
C LEU A 6 -19.31 18.70 13.49
N GLY A 7 -20.31 19.56 13.36
CA GLY A 7 -21.32 19.81 14.40
C GLY A 7 -22.45 18.76 14.44
N ASP A 8 -22.48 17.82 13.50
CA ASP A 8 -23.53 16.81 13.35
C ASP A 8 -22.93 15.39 13.54
N PRO A 9 -22.99 14.82 14.76
CA PRO A 9 -22.33 13.55 15.08
C PRO A 9 -22.80 12.38 14.22
N ASP A 10 -24.09 12.32 13.88
CA ASP A 10 -24.67 11.22 13.12
C ASP A 10 -24.18 11.23 11.67
N LYS A 11 -24.09 12.41 11.06
CA LYS A 11 -23.51 12.55 9.71
C LYS A 11 -22.04 12.15 9.69
N ILE A 12 -21.25 12.56 10.68
CA ILE A 12 -19.84 12.20 10.75
C ILE A 12 -19.68 10.68 10.89
N ALA A 13 -20.47 10.03 11.74
CA ALA A 13 -20.44 8.58 11.89
C ALA A 13 -20.72 7.86 10.56
N GLN A 14 -21.71 8.33 9.79
CA GLN A 14 -21.98 7.81 8.44
C GLN A 14 -20.79 8.05 7.50
N ARG A 15 -20.22 9.26 7.47
CA ARG A 15 -19.06 9.58 6.62
C ARG A 15 -17.82 8.75 6.95
N ILE A 16 -17.59 8.44 8.23
CA ILE A 16 -16.48 7.59 8.66
C ILE A 16 -16.68 6.18 8.11
N LYS A 17 -17.88 5.61 8.29
CA LYS A 17 -18.20 4.28 7.79
C LYS A 17 -18.07 4.19 6.27
N ASP A 18 -18.60 5.17 5.55
CA ASP A 18 -18.48 5.26 4.09
C ASP A 18 -17.02 5.34 3.64
N TYR A 19 -16.18 6.08 4.40
CA TYR A 19 -14.77 6.20 4.09
C TYR A 19 -14.02 4.89 4.35
N GLU A 20 -14.32 4.22 5.46
CA GLU A 20 -13.73 2.94 5.82
C GLU A 20 -14.07 1.87 4.77
N ASP A 21 -15.34 1.73 4.42
CA ASP A 21 -15.81 0.77 3.43
C ASP A 21 -15.18 1.02 2.05
N ARG A 22 -15.03 2.28 1.64
CA ARG A 22 -14.54 2.63 0.30
C ARG A 22 -13.04 2.67 0.18
N PHE A 23 -12.32 3.13 1.20
CA PHE A 23 -10.89 3.45 1.09
C PHE A 23 -10.00 2.64 2.04
N ALA A 24 -10.51 2.19 3.20
CA ALA A 24 -9.71 1.42 4.16
C ALA A 24 -9.70 -0.08 3.82
N ASN A 25 -9.58 -0.39 2.53
CA ASN A 25 -9.49 -1.76 2.03
C ASN A 25 -8.27 -1.87 1.08
N PRO A 26 -7.68 -3.07 0.95
CA PRO A 26 -6.49 -3.25 0.13
C PRO A 26 -6.76 -3.15 -1.39
N PHE A 27 -8.03 -3.18 -1.80
CA PHE A 27 -8.42 -3.24 -3.21
C PHE A 27 -8.21 -1.90 -3.92
N VAL A 28 -8.43 -0.77 -3.24
CA VAL A 28 -8.17 0.56 -3.83
C VAL A 28 -6.69 0.73 -4.24
N ALA A 29 -5.76 0.20 -3.45
CA ALA A 29 -4.34 0.25 -3.78
C ALA A 29 -3.96 -0.77 -4.87
N ALA A 30 -4.65 -1.92 -4.93
CA ALA A 30 -4.48 -2.92 -5.97
C ALA A 30 -4.97 -2.43 -7.35
N GLU A 31 -6.09 -1.70 -7.41
CA GLU A 31 -6.62 -1.09 -8.65
C GLU A 31 -5.61 -0.13 -9.30
N ARG A 32 -4.78 0.54 -8.49
CA ARG A 32 -3.73 1.45 -8.96
C ARG A 32 -2.42 0.75 -9.31
N GLY A 33 -2.32 -0.55 -9.09
CA GLY A 33 -1.09 -1.34 -9.28
C GLY A 33 0.02 -1.02 -8.27
N TYR A 34 -0.31 -0.40 -7.13
CA TYR A 34 0.66 -0.21 -6.04
C TYR A 34 0.89 -1.50 -5.26
N ILE A 35 -0.12 -2.38 -5.26
CA ILE A 35 -0.07 -3.72 -4.68
C ILE A 35 -0.23 -4.72 -5.83
N ASP A 36 0.69 -5.68 -5.94
CA ASP A 36 0.64 -6.71 -6.98
C ASP A 36 -0.51 -7.70 -6.77
N GLU A 37 -0.75 -8.13 -5.52
CA GLU A 37 -1.77 -9.15 -5.20
C GLU A 37 -2.24 -9.04 -3.73
N VAL A 38 -3.53 -9.25 -3.48
CA VAL A 38 -4.09 -9.46 -2.13
C VAL A 38 -4.10 -10.97 -1.84
N ILE A 39 -3.30 -11.42 -0.86
CA ILE A 39 -3.09 -12.85 -0.58
C ILE A 39 -3.73 -13.31 0.73
N ILE A 40 -4.00 -14.62 0.83
CA ILE A 40 -4.41 -15.26 2.09
C ILE A 40 -3.20 -15.28 3.05
N PRO A 41 -3.36 -14.89 4.33
CA PRO A 41 -2.24 -14.77 5.28
C PRO A 41 -1.36 -16.03 5.40
N ARG A 42 -1.95 -17.22 5.35
CA ARG A 42 -1.22 -18.51 5.43
C ARG A 42 -0.27 -18.73 4.24
N ASN A 43 -0.55 -18.13 3.09
CA ASN A 43 0.22 -18.33 1.86
C ASN A 43 1.46 -17.43 1.77
N THR A 44 1.65 -16.51 2.73
CA THR A 44 2.73 -15.52 2.73
C THR A 44 4.11 -16.13 2.50
N ARG A 45 4.46 -17.20 3.22
CA ARG A 45 5.76 -17.88 3.06
C ARG A 45 5.98 -18.40 1.63
N GLN A 46 4.97 -19.07 1.07
CA GLN A 46 5.07 -19.65 -0.27
C GLN A 46 5.24 -18.55 -1.32
N ARG A 47 4.46 -17.48 -1.23
CA ARG A 47 4.52 -16.32 -2.15
C ARG A 47 5.88 -15.64 -2.07
N LEU A 48 6.39 -15.40 -0.86
CA LEU A 48 7.69 -14.78 -0.64
C LEU A 48 8.83 -15.62 -1.23
N CYS A 49 8.87 -16.92 -0.94
CA CYS A 49 9.91 -17.81 -1.48
C CYS A 49 9.89 -17.84 -3.02
N ARG A 50 8.71 -17.86 -3.64
CA ARG A 50 8.57 -17.82 -5.10
C ARG A 50 9.07 -16.50 -5.67
N ALA A 51 8.69 -15.37 -5.08
CA ALA A 51 9.11 -14.04 -5.51
C ALA A 51 10.64 -13.88 -5.44
N LEU A 52 11.26 -14.28 -4.33
CA LEU A 52 12.71 -14.25 -4.17
C LEU A 52 13.43 -15.15 -5.18
N ASN A 53 12.90 -16.35 -5.44
CA ASN A 53 13.46 -17.25 -6.45
C ASN A 53 13.41 -16.65 -7.86
N MET A 54 12.30 -15.99 -8.22
CA MET A 54 12.16 -15.30 -9.51
C MET A 54 13.16 -14.13 -9.63
N LEU A 55 13.39 -13.39 -8.55
CA LEU A 55 14.28 -12.23 -8.53
C LEU A 55 15.77 -12.56 -8.42
N ARG A 56 16.14 -13.85 -8.40
CA ARG A 56 17.52 -14.32 -8.15
C ARG A 56 18.56 -13.68 -9.07
N ASN A 57 18.21 -13.42 -10.33
CA ASN A 57 19.14 -12.91 -11.34
C ASN A 57 18.88 -11.43 -11.66
N LYS A 58 18.14 -10.71 -10.81
CA LYS A 58 17.84 -9.29 -11.05
C LYS A 58 19.08 -8.44 -10.79
N THR A 59 19.61 -7.81 -11.83
CA THR A 59 20.70 -6.83 -11.76
C THR A 59 20.19 -5.44 -12.14
N ILE A 60 20.54 -4.43 -11.34
CA ILE A 60 20.22 -3.01 -11.60
C ILE A 60 21.50 -2.20 -11.42
N GLU A 61 21.77 -1.30 -12.35
CA GLU A 61 22.85 -0.33 -12.23
C GLU A 61 22.30 1.02 -11.78
N ASN A 62 22.96 1.62 -10.79
CA ASN A 62 22.66 2.96 -10.32
C ASN A 62 23.55 3.98 -11.04
N PRO A 63 23.13 5.25 -11.16
CA PRO A 63 23.99 6.31 -11.67
C PRO A 63 25.30 6.42 -10.89
N TRP A 64 26.41 6.68 -11.59
CA TRP A 64 27.72 6.81 -10.96
C TRP A 64 27.78 8.03 -10.02
N LYS A 65 28.26 7.80 -8.79
CA LYS A 65 28.50 8.81 -7.76
C LYS A 65 29.57 8.29 -6.78
N LYS A 66 30.31 9.20 -6.11
CA LYS A 66 31.29 8.81 -5.07
C LYS A 66 30.61 8.16 -3.85
N HIS A 67 29.53 8.77 -3.38
CA HIS A 67 28.65 8.30 -2.32
C HIS A 67 27.31 9.03 -2.45
N ASP A 68 26.28 8.61 -1.71
CA ASP A 68 25.06 9.40 -1.57
C ASP A 68 25.22 10.53 -0.53
N ASN A 69 24.16 11.33 -0.39
CA ASN A 69 24.04 12.41 0.59
C ASN A 69 22.69 12.27 1.30
N ILE A 70 22.48 11.14 1.99
CA ILE A 70 21.29 10.91 2.80
C ILE A 70 21.25 11.94 3.95
N PRO A 71 20.09 12.57 4.24
CA PRO A 71 19.96 13.50 5.36
C PRO A 71 20.41 12.88 6.69
N LEU A 72 21.16 13.65 7.48
CA LEU A 72 21.61 13.28 8.84
C LEU A 72 20.62 13.73 9.91
#